data_AF-A0A9Q3HDC1-F1
#
_entry.id   AF-A0A9Q3HDC1-F1
#
_cell.length_a   1.000
_cell.length_b   1.000
_cell.length_c   1.000
_cell.angle_alpha   90.00
_cell.angle_beta   90.00
_cell.angle_gamma   90.00
#
_symmetry.space_group_name_H-M   'P 1'
#
loop_
_entity.id
_entity.type
_entity.pdbx_description
1 polymer ?
#
loop_
_entity_poly.entity_id
_entity_poly.type
_entity_poly.pdbx_seq_one_letter_code
_entity_poly.pdbx_strand_id
1 'polypeptide(L)' 'MPFGIKYAPVHFQRMMDTIFKEWILEGWMVVYIYDIIIYSEKLEEHVQYIDRVL' A
#
# COMPACT_ATOMS: atom_id res chain seq x y z
N MET A 1 11.78 -1.19 10.90
CA MET A 1 12.81 -0.50 10.10
C MET A 1 13.25 0.74 10.88
N PRO A 2 14.54 0.94 11.17
CA PRO A 2 14.99 2.11 11.91
C PRO A 2 14.78 3.39 11.09
N PHE A 3 14.16 4.40 11.69
CA PHE A 3 13.91 5.70 11.08
C PHE A 3 15.24 6.43 10.81
N GLY A 4 15.36 7.08 9.65
CA GLY A 4 16.53 7.91 9.32
C GLY A 4 17.65 7.22 8.52
N ILE A 5 17.53 5.94 8.18
CA ILE A 5 18.42 5.32 7.20
C ILE A 5 18.04 5.81 5.80
N LYS A 6 19.00 6.34 5.04
CA LYS A 6 18.80 6.87 3.68
C LYS A 6 18.01 5.94 2.75
N TYR A 7 18.18 4.63 2.90
CA TYR A 7 17.55 3.60 2.07
C TYR A 7 16.25 3.02 2.67
N ALA A 8 15.86 3.42 3.88
CA ALA A 8 14.63 2.94 4.52
C ALA A 8 13.39 3.08 3.60
N PRO A 9 13.13 4.24 2.94
CA PRO A 9 12.01 4.36 2.01
C PRO A 9 12.05 3.34 0.87
N VAL A 10 13.23 3.11 0.28
CA VAL A 10 13.39 2.18 -0.86
C VAL A 10 13.15 0.74 -0.43
N HIS A 11 13.62 0.35 0.75
CA HIS A 11 13.37 -0.98 1.29
C HIS A 11 11.90 -1.18 1.66
N PHE A 12 11.26 -0.15 2.24
CA PHE A 12 9.83 -0.20 2.55
C PHE A 12 8.98 -0.33 1.29
N GLN A 13 9.24 0.52 0.29
CA GLN A 13 8.55 0.50 -0.99
C GLN A 13 8.64 -0.89 -1.64
N ARG A 14 9.86 -1.45 -1.77
CA ARG A 14 10.04 -2.79 -2.39
C ARG A 14 9.31 -3.90 -1.63
N MET A 15 9.28 -3.81 -0.30
CA MET A 15 8.58 -4.78 0.54
C MET A 15 7.07 -4.69 0.30
N MET A 16 6.52 -3.48 0.36
CA MET A 16 5.08 -3.24 0.17
C MET A 16 4.62 -3.52 -1.26
N ASP A 17 5.42 -3.17 -2.28
CA ASP A 17 5.15 -3.52 -3.69
C ASP A 17 5.06 -5.05 -3.89
N THR A 18 5.80 -5.82 -3.09
CA THR A 18 5.78 -7.29 -3.15
C THR A 18 4.56 -7.85 -2.43
N ILE A 19 4.23 -7.33 -1.25
CA ILE A 19 3.08 -7.78 -0.43
C ILE A 19 1.76 -7.47 -1.14
N PHE A 20 1.63 -6.25 -1.69
CA PHE A 20 0.38 -5.76 -2.29
C PHE A 20 0.35 -5.84 -3.82
N LYS A 21 1.24 -6.64 -4.41
CA LYS A 21 1.39 -6.74 -5.87
C LYS A 21 0.07 -6.97 -6.59
N GLU A 22 -0.76 -7.88 -6.08
CA GLU A 22 -2.04 -8.23 -6.69
C GLU A 22 -3.00 -7.04 -6.71
N TRP A 23 -3.11 -6.32 -5.60
CA TRP A 23 -4.01 -5.17 -5.45
C TRP A 23 -3.55 -3.94 -6.23
N ILE A 24 -2.22 -3.75 -6.34
CA ILE A 24 -1.63 -2.73 -7.22
C ILE A 24 -1.94 -3.05 -8.69
N LEU A 25 -1.88 -4.33 -9.09
CA LEU A 25 -2.21 -4.76 -10.45
C LEU A 25 -3.71 -4.65 -10.75
N GLU A 26 -4.56 -4.89 -9.76
CA GLU A 26 -6.00 -4.64 -9.85
C GLU A 26 -6.34 -3.14 -9.92
N GLY A 27 -5.38 -2.26 -9.59
CA GLY A 27 -5.46 -0.82 -9.81
C GLY A 27 -6.18 -0.04 -8.71
N TRP A 28 -6.63 -0.70 -7.64
CA TRP A 28 -7.30 -0.04 -6.52
C TRP A 28 -6.35 0.36 -5.39
N MET A 29 -5.05 0.03 -5.49
CA MET A 29 -4.04 0.42 -4.49
C MET A 29 -2.77 1.02 -5.12
N VAL A 30 -2.16 1.98 -4.44
CA VAL A 30 -0.79 2.44 -4.68
C VAL A 30 -0.02 2.54 -3.37
N VAL A 31 1.25 2.18 -3.38
CA VAL A 31 2.18 2.42 -2.27
C VAL A 31 3.03 3.63 -2.62
N TYR A 32 3.11 4.62 -1.73
CA TYR A 32 3.92 5.82 -1.93
C TYR A 32 4.75 6.15 -0.69
N ILE A 33 6.06 5.87 -0.77
CA ILE A 33 7.05 6.14 0.28
C ILE A 33 6.71 5.45 1.61
N TYR A 34 5.89 6.08 2.45
CA TYR A 34 5.48 5.56 3.77
C TYR A 34 3.97 5.31 3.85
N ASP A 35 3.22 5.71 2.82
CA ASP A 35 1.77 5.68 2.81
C ASP A 35 1.26 4.63 1.81
N ILE A 36 0.09 4.07 2.12
CA ILE A 36 -0.67 3.22 1.21
C ILE A 36 -1.94 4.00 0.86
N ILE A 37 -2.16 4.18 -0.43
CA ILE A 37 -3.32 4.88 -0.99
C ILE A 37 -4.28 3.83 -1.55
N ILE A 38 -5.53 3.87 -1.10
CA ILE A 38 -6.60 2.95 -1.50
C ILE A 38 -7.67 3.75 -2.26
N TYR A 39 -8.04 3.27 -3.44
CA TYR A 39 -9.08 3.83 -4.30
C TYR A 39 -10.31 2.93 -4.29
N SER A 40 -11.49 3.54 -4.40
CA SER A 40 -12.77 2.82 -4.52
C SER A 40 -13.84 3.80 -4.99
N GLU A 41 -14.87 3.30 -5.67
CA GLU A 41 -15.97 4.16 -6.13
C GLU A 41 -17.05 4.33 -5.06
N LYS A 42 -17.20 3.34 -4.17
CA LYS A 42 -18.25 3.30 -3.14
C LYS A 42 -17.65 3.13 -1.76
N LEU A 43 -18.37 3.62 -0.74
CA LEU A 43 -17.93 3.53 0.65
C LEU A 43 -17.91 2.09 1.15
N GLU A 44 -18.90 1.27 0.79
CA GLU A 44 -18.98 -0.13 1.23
C GLU A 44 -17.80 -0.94 0.70
N GLU A 45 -17.41 -0.70 -0.54
CA GLU A 45 -16.23 -1.27 -1.18
C GLU A 45 -14.95 -0.79 -0.49
N HIS A 46 -14.85 0.51 -0.19
CA HIS A 46 -13.70 1.07 0.52
C HIS A 46 -13.47 0.41 1.88
N VAL A 47 -14.53 0.19 2.64
CA VAL A 47 -14.45 -0.47 3.95
C VAL A 47 -13.96 -1.91 3.81
N GLN A 48 -14.42 -2.64 2.79
CA GLN A 48 -13.93 -3.99 2.50
C GLN A 48 -12.44 -3.99 2.09
N TYR A 49 -11.99 -3.00 1.32
CA TYR A 49 -10.58 -2.86 0.99
C TYR A 49 -9.75 -2.58 2.23
N ILE A 50 -10.16 -1.65 3.09
CA ILE A 50 -9.47 -1.37 4.36
C ILE A 50 -9.36 -2.65 5.22
N ASP A 51 -10.44 -3.42 5.36
CA ASP A 51 -10.46 -4.67 6.14
C ASP A 51 -9.52 -5.74 5.57
N ARG A 52 -9.23 -5.71 4.26
CA ARG A 52 -8.23 -6.60 3.65
C ARG A 52 -6.79 -6.14 3.90
N VAL A 53 -6.56 -4.84 4.03
CA VAL A 53 -5.21 -4.26 4.21
C VAL A 53 -4.73 -4.32 5.66
N LEU A 54 -5.64 -4.17 6.63
CA LEU A 54 -5.37 -4.16 8.07
C LEU A 54 -5.22 -5.57 8.67
#